data_AF-A0A9E4ZNI0-F1
#
_entry.id   AF-A0A9E4ZNI0-F1
#
_cell.length_a   1.000
_cell.length_b   1.000
_cell.length_c   1.000
_cell.angle_alpha   90.00
_cell.angle_beta   90.00
_cell.angle_gamma   90.00
#
_symmetry.space_group_name_H-M   'P 1'
#
loop_
_entity.id
_entity.type
_entity.pdbx_description
1 polymer ?
#
loop_
_entity_poly.entity_id
_entity_poly.type
_entity_poly.pdbx_seq_one_letter_code
_entity_poly.pdbx_strand_id
1 'polypeptide(L)'
;MPHFDLFFKTEDLRRRLEPHLDLIPPYFRFTVRTGTPEVRFFDQKDPMWKGFPFPIPEGTIYVFDDEIPARALGGGMQNRASVRVTRADTDDEALVLRIWHEVLHAIGQPADDMAKRAGEWQSVSERLMWAAWQSLSRSLDVPFWHRKFYAWLTERAESGVGGR
;
A
#
# COMPACT_ATOMS: atom_id res chain seq x y z
N MET A 1 9.62 -12.97 8.89
CA MET A 1 9.10 -11.60 8.78
C MET A 1 9.58 -11.04 7.45
N PRO A 2 8.70 -10.49 6.60
CA PRO A 2 9.10 -9.90 5.33
C PRO A 2 10.08 -8.73 5.56
N HIS A 3 11.17 -8.72 4.79
CA HIS A 3 12.12 -7.61 4.76
C HIS A 3 12.09 -7.00 3.37
N PHE A 4 12.02 -5.67 3.31
CA PHE A 4 12.05 -4.93 2.06
C PHE A 4 13.10 -3.83 2.07
N ASP A 5 13.83 -3.67 0.97
CA ASP A 5 14.51 -2.42 0.65
C ASP A 5 13.46 -1.42 0.13
N LEU A 6 13.19 -0.38 0.91
CA LEU A 6 12.22 0.67 0.58
C LEU A 6 12.96 1.86 -0.03
N PHE A 7 12.86 1.99 -1.35
CA PHE A 7 13.45 3.09 -2.08
C PHE A 7 12.46 4.24 -2.22
N PHE A 8 12.83 5.41 -1.72
CA PHE A 8 12.24 6.67 -2.13
C PHE A 8 13.09 7.26 -3.25
N LYS A 9 12.48 7.55 -4.39
CA LYS A 9 13.21 8.04 -5.57
C LYS A 9 14.08 9.27 -5.26
N THR A 10 13.56 10.20 -4.48
CA THR A 10 14.22 11.46 -4.12
C THR A 10 14.36 11.59 -2.61
N GLU A 11 15.34 12.38 -2.17
CA GLU A 11 15.54 12.67 -0.74
C GLU A 11 14.36 13.45 -0.15
N ASP A 12 13.71 14.29 -0.94
CA ASP A 12 12.52 15.04 -0.51
C ASP A 12 11.34 14.10 -0.22
N LEU A 13 11.10 13.10 -1.09
CA LEU A 13 10.10 12.06 -0.82
C LEU A 13 10.41 11.29 0.45
N ARG A 14 11.68 10.93 0.64
CA ARG A 14 12.13 10.22 1.84
C ARG A 14 11.86 11.05 3.10
N ARG A 15 12.34 12.29 3.15
CA ARG A 15 12.16 13.18 4.31
C ARG A 15 10.69 13.42 4.65
N ARG A 16 9.85 13.48 3.62
CA ARG A 16 8.40 13.63 3.76
C ARG A 16 7.74 12.40 4.37
N LEU A 17 8.06 11.20 3.88
CA LEU A 17 7.28 9.98 4.18
C LEU A 17 7.93 9.05 5.21
N GLU A 18 9.26 9.01 5.31
CA GLU A 18 9.98 8.16 6.28
C GLU A 18 9.52 8.37 7.73
N PRO A 19 9.27 9.60 8.22
CA PRO A 19 8.80 9.83 9.58
C PRO A 19 7.44 9.18 9.91
N HIS A 20 6.65 8.85 8.90
CA HIS A 20 5.31 8.28 9.04
C HIS A 20 5.26 6.76 8.83
N LEU A 21 6.41 6.12 8.55
CA LEU A 21 6.46 4.66 8.33
C LEU A 21 6.11 3.85 9.59
N ASP A 22 6.11 4.47 10.77
CA ASP A 22 5.65 3.89 12.03
C ASP A 22 4.15 3.53 12.01
N LEU A 23 3.38 4.09 11.09
CA LEU A 23 2.00 3.67 10.82
C LEU A 23 1.89 2.25 10.26
N ILE A 24 2.97 1.73 9.65
CA ILE A 24 3.03 0.36 9.14
C ILE A 24 3.53 -0.54 10.27
N PRO A 25 2.81 -1.61 10.64
CA PRO A 25 3.22 -2.47 11.75
C PRO A 25 4.62 -3.08 11.54
N PRO A 26 5.39 -3.28 12.64
CA PRO A 26 6.79 -3.74 12.59
C PRO A 26 6.95 -5.19 12.09
N TYR A 27 5.85 -5.86 11.75
CA TYR A 27 5.86 -7.11 10.99
C TYR A 27 6.63 -6.98 9.67
N PHE A 28 6.51 -5.83 9.00
CA PHE A 28 7.29 -5.48 7.83
C PHE A 28 8.55 -4.73 8.24
N ARG A 29 9.71 -5.24 7.86
CA ARG A 29 10.99 -4.55 8.11
C ARG A 29 11.43 -3.82 6.86
N PHE A 30 11.83 -2.56 7.03
CA PHE A 30 12.30 -1.72 5.93
C PHE A 30 13.76 -1.33 6.11
N THR A 31 14.56 -1.52 5.07
CA THR A 31 15.81 -0.79 4.88
C THR A 31 15.53 0.38 3.96
N VAL A 32 15.46 1.59 4.54
CA VAL A 32 15.12 2.80 3.78
C VAL A 32 16.33 3.28 2.96
N ARG A 33 16.09 3.59 1.69
CA ARG A 33 17.11 4.06 0.75
C ARG A 33 16.57 5.23 -0.07
N THR A 34 17.48 6.09 -0.52
CA THR A 34 17.18 7.14 -1.50
C THR A 34 17.74 6.73 -2.85
N GLY A 35 16.95 6.92 -3.92
CA GLY A 35 17.33 6.64 -5.30
C GLY A 35 16.36 5.71 -6.01
N THR A 36 16.70 5.34 -7.25
CA THR A 36 15.89 4.44 -8.08
C THR A 36 16.52 3.06 -8.11
N PRO A 37 15.81 1.99 -7.69
CA PRO A 37 16.29 0.62 -7.86
C PRO A 37 16.25 0.22 -9.33
N GLU A 38 16.74 -0.98 -9.65
CA GLU A 38 16.53 -1.56 -10.98
C GLU A 38 15.03 -1.80 -11.20
N VAL A 39 14.47 -1.25 -12.28
CA VAL A 39 13.04 -1.33 -12.61
C VAL A 39 12.82 -1.83 -14.03
N ARG A 40 11.70 -2.52 -14.22
CA ARG A 40 11.09 -2.78 -15.52
C ARG A 40 9.86 -1.89 -15.69
N PHE A 41 9.50 -1.60 -16.94
CA PHE A 41 8.29 -0.84 -17.25
C PHE A 41 7.19 -1.76 -17.78
N PHE A 42 5.97 -1.58 -17.30
CA PHE A 42 4.81 -2.34 -17.78
C PHE A 42 4.38 -1.95 -19.20
N ASP A 43 3.60 -2.85 -19.82
CA ASP A 43 3.18 -2.82 -21.22
C ASP A 43 2.68 -1.44 -21.66
N GLN A 44 3.19 -0.97 -22.79
CA GLN A 44 2.86 0.34 -23.35
C GLN A 44 1.43 0.43 -23.92
N LYS A 45 0.73 -0.70 -24.05
CA LYS A 45 -0.63 -0.76 -24.62
C LYS A 45 -1.74 -0.55 -23.59
N ASP A 46 -1.54 -0.88 -22.32
CA ASP A 46 -2.53 -0.65 -21.27
C ASP A 46 -2.32 0.73 -20.63
N PRO A 47 -3.25 1.69 -20.80
CA PRO A 47 -3.15 3.02 -20.21
C PRO A 47 -3.06 3.02 -18.67
N MET A 48 -3.54 1.96 -18.00
CA MET A 48 -3.41 1.83 -16.56
C MET A 48 -1.94 1.76 -16.14
N TRP A 49 -1.14 0.97 -16.85
CA TRP A 49 0.22 0.61 -16.47
C TRP A 49 1.30 1.19 -17.39
N LYS A 50 0.92 1.89 -18.46
CA LYS A 50 1.86 2.41 -19.47
C LYS A 50 2.99 3.23 -18.85
N GLY A 51 4.21 2.71 -18.93
CA GLY A 51 5.39 3.39 -18.39
C GLY A 51 5.46 3.41 -16.86
N PHE A 52 4.66 2.59 -16.18
CA PHE A 52 4.73 2.42 -14.73
C PHE A 52 5.98 1.60 -14.38
N PRO A 53 6.92 2.17 -13.60
CA PRO A 53 8.11 1.45 -13.15
C PRO A 53 7.72 0.44 -12.07
N PHE A 54 8.30 -0.75 -12.16
CA PHE A 54 8.12 -1.81 -11.16
C PHE A 54 9.48 -2.45 -10.87
N PRO A 55 9.91 -2.60 -9.61
CA PRO A 55 11.23 -3.10 -9.30
C PRO A 55 11.41 -4.52 -9.82
N ILE A 56 12.63 -4.81 -10.26
CA ILE A 56 13.02 -6.15 -10.68
C ILE A 56 13.37 -7.02 -9.47
N PRO A 57 14.25 -6.58 -8.54
CA PRO A 57 14.64 -7.43 -7.42
C PRO A 57 13.48 -7.72 -6.48
N GLU A 58 13.36 -8.97 -6.03
CA GLU A 58 12.44 -9.32 -4.95
C GLU A 58 12.81 -8.62 -3.64
N GLY A 59 11.83 -8.42 -2.76
CA GLY A 59 12.02 -7.68 -1.52
C GLY A 59 12.27 -6.19 -1.76
N THR A 60 11.81 -5.62 -2.87
CA THR A 60 12.00 -4.19 -3.17
C THR A 60 10.67 -3.46 -3.26
N ILE A 61 10.60 -2.31 -2.61
CA ILE A 61 9.49 -1.36 -2.74
C ILE A 61 10.04 -0.07 -3.34
N TYR A 62 9.37 0.45 -4.35
CA TYR A 62 9.78 1.69 -5.01
C TYR A 62 8.70 2.77 -4.92
N VAL A 63 9.01 3.86 -4.22
CA VAL A 63 8.15 5.05 -4.10
C VAL A 63 8.71 6.15 -4.99
N PHE A 64 7.90 6.64 -5.92
CA PHE A 64 8.35 7.59 -6.95
C PHE A 64 7.31 8.66 -7.26
N ASP A 65 7.74 9.78 -7.83
CA ASP A 65 6.93 10.98 -8.09
C ASP A 65 6.92 11.43 -9.55
N ASP A 66 7.38 10.57 -10.47
CA ASP A 66 7.42 10.89 -11.89
C ASP A 66 6.05 11.23 -12.49
N GLU A 67 6.05 12.23 -13.37
CA GLU A 67 4.94 12.49 -14.28
C GLU A 67 4.97 11.47 -15.43
N ILE A 68 4.45 10.28 -15.15
CA ILE A 68 4.25 9.20 -16.13
C ILE A 68 2.80 9.14 -16.63
N PRO A 69 2.56 8.59 -17.83
CA PRO A 69 1.21 8.46 -18.41
C PRO A 69 0.35 7.39 -17.74
N ALA A 70 0.93 6.46 -16.98
CA ALA A 70 0.21 5.45 -16.22
C ALA A 70 -0.85 6.10 -15.32
N ARG A 71 -2.01 5.45 -15.18
CA ARG A 71 -3.06 5.86 -14.24
C ARG A 71 -2.94 5.18 -12.88
N ALA A 72 -2.24 4.05 -12.82
CA ALA A 72 -1.99 3.34 -11.58
C ALA A 72 -1.29 4.25 -10.55
N LEU A 73 -1.76 4.17 -9.31
CA LEU A 73 -1.13 4.83 -8.15
C LEU A 73 -0.28 3.87 -7.32
N GLY A 74 -0.47 2.58 -7.52
CA GLY A 74 0.28 1.54 -6.85
C GLY A 74 0.13 0.20 -7.55
N GLY A 75 1.03 -0.72 -7.22
CA GLY A 75 0.90 -2.13 -7.54
C GLY A 75 1.86 -2.95 -6.69
N GLY A 76 1.36 -4.05 -6.13
CA GLY A 76 2.11 -5.00 -5.30
C GLY A 76 1.90 -6.43 -5.75
N MET A 77 2.99 -7.19 -5.92
CA MET A 77 2.95 -8.62 -6.20
C MET A 77 4.35 -9.24 -6.05
N GLN A 78 4.41 -10.55 -5.79
CA GLN A 78 5.67 -11.32 -5.83
C GLN A 78 6.79 -10.67 -4.98
N ASN A 79 6.48 -10.33 -3.72
CA ASN A 79 7.37 -9.64 -2.78
C ASN A 79 7.97 -8.33 -3.32
N ARG A 80 7.22 -7.61 -4.15
CA ARG A 80 7.63 -6.33 -4.74
C ARG A 80 6.46 -5.38 -4.78
N ALA A 81 6.75 -4.09 -4.63
CA ALA A 81 5.73 -3.07 -4.78
C ALA A 81 6.26 -1.80 -5.43
N SER A 82 5.36 -1.05 -6.03
CA SER A 82 5.61 0.30 -6.50
C SER A 82 4.47 1.21 -6.15
N VAL A 83 4.79 2.41 -5.71
CA VAL A 83 3.84 3.40 -5.22
C VAL A 83 4.16 4.73 -5.86
N ARG A 84 3.18 5.30 -6.55
CA ARG A 84 3.29 6.61 -7.15
C ARG A 84 2.76 7.66 -6.18
N VAL A 85 3.55 8.71 -6.00
CA VAL A 85 3.17 9.96 -5.34
C VAL A 85 2.88 10.99 -6.42
N THR A 86 1.78 11.70 -6.29
CA THR A 86 1.36 12.76 -7.22
C THR A 86 1.32 14.10 -6.50
N ARG A 87 1.28 15.20 -7.26
CA ARG A 87 1.12 16.54 -6.67
C ARG A 87 -0.22 16.74 -5.95
N ALA A 88 -1.22 15.92 -6.25
CA ALA A 88 -2.53 15.96 -5.59
C ALA A 88 -2.51 15.24 -4.22
N ASP A 89 -1.50 14.40 -3.96
CA ASP A 89 -1.36 13.73 -2.68
C ASP A 89 -0.81 14.74 -1.67
N THR A 90 -1.70 15.35 -0.87
CA THR A 90 -1.36 16.29 0.21
C THR A 90 -1.40 15.67 1.60
N ASP A 91 -1.96 14.47 1.72
CA ASP A 91 -2.10 13.73 2.97
C ASP A 91 -1.05 12.62 3.04
N ASP A 92 -0.05 12.81 3.90
CA ASP A 92 1.08 11.89 4.06
C ASP A 92 0.66 10.57 4.72
N GLU A 93 -0.35 10.59 5.59
CA GLU A 93 -0.92 9.39 6.18
C GLU A 93 -1.59 8.53 5.09
N ALA A 94 -2.37 9.15 4.21
CA ALA A 94 -3.00 8.44 3.10
C ALA A 94 -1.96 7.82 2.14
N LEU A 95 -0.83 8.51 1.91
CA LEU A 95 0.27 7.96 1.12
C LEU A 95 0.93 6.76 1.79
N VAL A 96 1.16 6.80 3.10
CA VAL A 96 1.74 5.67 3.83
C VAL A 96 0.77 4.49 3.87
N LEU A 97 -0.54 4.73 3.99
CA LEU A 97 -1.54 3.69 3.85
C LEU A 97 -1.53 3.04 2.47
N ARG A 98 -1.28 3.81 1.39
CA ARG A 98 -1.05 3.26 0.05
C ARG A 98 0.20 2.37 0.01
N ILE A 99 1.30 2.77 0.67
CA ILE A 99 2.49 1.92 0.78
C ILE A 99 2.15 0.60 1.48
N TRP A 100 1.44 0.66 2.61
CA TRP A 100 1.05 -0.54 3.34
C TRP A 100 0.12 -1.44 2.51
N HIS A 101 -0.85 -0.86 1.80
CA HIS A 101 -1.73 -1.56 0.89
C HIS A 101 -0.96 -2.36 -0.16
N GLU A 102 0.00 -1.73 -0.84
CA GLU A 102 0.79 -2.44 -1.87
C GLU A 102 1.75 -3.47 -1.27
N VAL A 103 2.25 -3.25 -0.06
CA VAL A 103 3.08 -4.23 0.65
C VAL A 103 2.26 -5.47 1.05
N LEU A 104 1.00 -5.28 1.44
CA LEU A 104 0.07 -6.39 1.68
C LEU A 104 -0.16 -7.21 0.40
N HIS A 105 -0.44 -6.56 -0.73
CA HIS A 105 -0.55 -7.24 -2.02
C HIS A 105 0.75 -7.97 -2.41
N ALA A 106 1.91 -7.37 -2.14
CA ALA A 106 3.22 -7.97 -2.41
C ALA A 106 3.41 -9.33 -1.73
N ILE A 107 2.88 -9.49 -0.51
CA ILE A 107 2.91 -10.75 0.26
C ILE A 107 1.65 -11.61 0.09
N GLY A 108 0.81 -11.31 -0.91
CA GLY A 108 -0.37 -12.10 -1.26
C GLY A 108 -1.60 -11.88 -0.37
N GLN A 109 -1.64 -10.80 0.43
CA GLN A 109 -2.84 -10.45 1.20
C GLN A 109 -3.84 -9.66 0.33
N PRO A 110 -5.16 -9.90 0.47
CA PRO A 110 -6.18 -9.28 -0.37
C PRO A 110 -6.55 -7.87 0.12
N ALA A 111 -5.68 -6.89 -0.07
CA ALA A 111 -5.87 -5.53 0.46
C ALA A 111 -7.06 -4.75 -0.16
N ASP A 112 -7.58 -5.20 -1.30
CA ASP A 112 -8.77 -4.63 -1.95
C ASP A 112 -10.12 -5.13 -1.37
N ASP A 113 -10.09 -6.18 -0.56
CA ASP A 113 -11.31 -6.89 -0.16
C ASP A 113 -11.96 -6.35 1.14
N MET A 114 -11.63 -5.12 1.55
CA MET A 114 -12.07 -4.52 2.82
C MET A 114 -13.59 -4.68 3.05
N ALA A 115 -14.40 -4.27 2.08
CA ALA A 115 -15.86 -4.36 2.18
C ALA A 115 -16.37 -5.81 2.09
N LYS A 116 -15.81 -6.61 1.17
CA LYS A 116 -16.22 -8.01 0.98
C LYS A 116 -15.98 -8.87 2.22
N ARG A 117 -14.93 -8.55 2.97
CA ARG A 117 -14.50 -9.26 4.18
C ARG A 117 -14.93 -8.57 5.47
N ALA A 118 -15.82 -7.57 5.43
CA ALA A 118 -16.28 -6.85 6.63
C ALA A 118 -16.74 -7.80 7.77
N GLY A 119 -17.33 -8.94 7.41
CA GLY A 119 -17.74 -9.98 8.36
C GLY A 119 -16.61 -10.70 9.11
N GLU A 120 -15.36 -10.58 8.66
CA GLU A 120 -14.20 -11.27 9.22
C GLU A 120 -13.38 -10.39 10.16
N TRP A 121 -13.26 -9.09 9.85
CA TRP A 121 -12.36 -8.18 10.56
C TRP A 121 -13.08 -7.15 11.44
N GLN A 122 -14.40 -6.97 11.27
CA GLN A 122 -15.19 -6.06 12.10
C GLN A 122 -15.92 -6.80 13.21
N SER A 123 -15.84 -6.25 14.42
CA SER A 123 -16.75 -6.51 15.54
C SER A 123 -18.19 -6.08 15.22
N VAL A 124 -19.13 -6.51 16.05
CA VAL A 124 -20.56 -6.17 15.88
C VAL A 124 -20.80 -4.67 15.97
N SER A 125 -20.16 -3.96 16.90
CA SER A 125 -20.30 -2.51 17.06
C SER A 125 -19.71 -1.75 15.86
N GLU A 126 -18.60 -2.22 15.30
CA GLU A 126 -18.00 -1.61 14.10
C GLU A 126 -18.88 -1.77 12.87
N ARG A 127 -19.57 -2.90 12.72
CA ARG A 127 -20.55 -3.07 11.63
C ARG A 127 -21.71 -2.09 11.75
N LEU A 128 -22.17 -1.81 12.96
CA LEU A 128 -23.21 -0.80 13.19
C LEU A 128 -22.70 0.60 12.84
N MET A 129 -21.49 0.95 13.27
CA MET A 129 -20.85 2.22 12.90
C MET A 129 -20.64 2.35 11.40
N TRP A 130 -20.18 1.27 10.75
CA TRP A 130 -19.98 1.19 9.31
C TRP A 130 -21.29 1.39 8.55
N ALA A 131 -22.35 0.68 8.94
CA ALA A 131 -23.69 0.83 8.36
C ALA A 131 -24.24 2.25 8.55
N ALA A 132 -24.06 2.83 9.75
CA ALA A 132 -24.42 4.23 10.00
C ALA A 132 -23.63 5.18 9.10
N TRP A 133 -22.33 4.95 8.91
CA TRP A 133 -21.47 5.76 8.03
C TRP A 133 -21.92 5.68 6.57
N GLN A 134 -22.23 4.47 6.07
CA GLN A 134 -22.78 4.26 4.73
C GLN A 134 -24.13 4.96 4.55
N SER A 135 -25.00 4.93 5.57
CA SER A 135 -26.31 5.57 5.51
C SER A 135 -26.23 7.10 5.40
N LEU A 136 -25.10 7.69 5.82
CA LEU A 136 -24.80 9.12 5.64
C LEU A 136 -24.15 9.41 4.27
N SER A 137 -24.13 8.45 3.35
CA SER A 137 -23.50 8.53 2.03
C SER A 137 -22.02 8.95 2.07
N ARG A 138 -21.33 8.65 3.18
CA ARG A 138 -19.92 8.97 3.33
C ARG A 138 -19.07 7.88 2.70
N SER A 139 -17.95 8.29 2.11
CA SER A 139 -16.94 7.34 1.64
C SER A 139 -16.45 6.46 2.79
N LEU A 140 -16.31 5.16 2.50
CA LEU A 140 -15.67 4.18 3.39
C LEU A 140 -14.17 4.11 3.14
N ASP A 141 -13.73 4.67 2.02
CA ASP A 141 -12.34 4.89 1.66
C ASP A 141 -11.81 6.07 2.49
N VAL A 142 -11.65 5.81 3.79
CA VAL A 142 -11.11 6.77 4.77
C VAL A 142 -10.01 6.10 5.60
N PRO A 143 -8.98 6.84 6.03
CA PRO A 143 -7.82 6.28 6.72
C PRO A 143 -8.15 5.37 7.91
N PHE A 144 -9.20 5.72 8.67
CA PHE A 144 -9.64 4.94 9.83
C PHE A 144 -9.95 3.47 9.52
N TRP A 145 -10.72 3.22 8.44
CA TRP A 145 -11.16 1.87 8.10
C TRP A 145 -10.03 1.06 7.46
N HIS A 146 -9.23 1.69 6.61
CA HIS A 146 -8.05 1.08 6.01
C HIS A 146 -7.04 0.63 7.06
N ARG A 147 -6.73 1.48 8.05
CA ARG A 147 -5.84 1.11 9.17
C ARG A 147 -6.29 -0.17 9.86
N LYS A 148 -7.58 -0.28 10.20
CA LYS A 148 -8.13 -1.46 10.86
C LYS A 148 -8.05 -2.70 9.97
N PHE A 149 -8.46 -2.57 8.71
CA PHE A 149 -8.45 -3.71 7.80
C PHE A 149 -7.03 -4.19 7.50
N TYR A 150 -6.09 -3.27 7.29
CA TYR A 150 -4.69 -3.60 7.00
C TYR A 150 -3.98 -4.16 8.22
N ALA A 151 -4.29 -3.67 9.44
CA ALA A 151 -3.80 -4.26 10.69
C ALA A 151 -4.26 -5.72 10.81
N TRP A 152 -5.54 -5.98 10.61
CA TRP A 152 -6.08 -7.34 10.62
C TRP A 152 -5.44 -8.26 9.57
N LEU A 153 -5.23 -7.78 8.33
CA LEU A 153 -4.50 -8.53 7.30
C LEU A 153 -3.06 -8.82 7.70
N THR A 154 -2.40 -7.88 8.38
CA THR A 154 -1.01 -8.02 8.84
C THR A 154 -0.90 -9.06 9.95
N GLU A 155 -1.78 -9.00 10.96
CA GLU A 155 -1.86 -10.01 12.04
C GLU A 155 -2.16 -11.41 11.49
N ARG A 156 -3.06 -11.48 10.50
CA ARG A 156 -3.40 -12.71 9.80
C ARG A 156 -2.20 -13.31 9.06
N ALA A 157 -1.43 -12.47 8.35
CA ALA A 157 -0.20 -12.88 7.68
C ALA A 157 0.89 -13.32 8.67
N GLU A 158 1.03 -12.60 9.79
CA GLU A 158 1.96 -12.95 10.88
C GLU A 158 1.66 -14.31 11.50
N SER A 159 0.37 -14.62 11.67
CA SER A 159 -0.11 -15.90 12.22
C SER A 159 -0.02 -17.07 11.23
N GLY A 160 0.42 -16.84 9.98
CA GLY A 160 0.50 -17.87 8.94
C GLY A 160 -0.86 -18.31 8.36
N VAL A 161 -1.95 -17.62 8.72
CA VAL A 161 -3.31 -17.96 8.27
C VAL A 161 -3.57 -17.26 6.93
N GLY A 162 -3.19 -17.90 5.81
CA GLY A 162 -3.50 -17.40 4.47
C GLY A 162 -2.31 -17.24 3.53
N GLY A 163 -1.13 -17.72 3.89
CA GLY A 163 -0.04 -17.95 2.93
C GLY A 163 -0.19 -19.33 2.29
N ARG A 164 -0.85 -19.40 1.14
CA ARG A 164 -0.74 -20.51 0.17
C ARG A 164 -0.91 -19.99 -1.24
#